data_AF-A0A9D5QZ32-F1
#
_entry.id   AF-A0A9D5QZ32-F1
#
_cell.length_a   1.000
_cell.length_b   1.000
_cell.length_c   1.000
_cell.angle_alpha   90.00
_cell.angle_beta   90.00
_cell.angle_gamma   90.00
#
_symmetry.space_group_name_H-M   'P 1'
#
loop_
_entity.id
_entity.type
_entity.pdbx_description
1 polymer ?
#
loop_
_entity_poly.entity_id
_entity_poly.type
_entity_poly.pdbx_seq_one_letter_code
_entity_poly.pdbx_strand_id
1 'polypeptide(L)'
;MYDQSLEQLINAVIADGVITDQERRVVLKKAASLGIDQDEIEVYLEGRLDALKKSYMPKSGKHGVVKTCPNCGATVESGAAKCKECGFAFTGLEVNSSAKLLDERLRAIRGTEDEDNEKRANIISSFPIPTTREDLIEFMAALEPKIGGKNSISKASQQKFIECLNKAVISFPDDPATLMFLDKRKSYERKRNIILGGWISLIVIAVLSISIMIFRHNAQQAALRQELEDWRQTAQIEISEYATELDNQLKAIPTPTSKNYEECHDMWSRVVWSKEWWEPSKFESVVDKYPSGTPMHRNLSAVAQEAFLNKKNQIGKAISGYTHFECRDNTVVYEHR
;
A
#
# COMPACT_ATOMS: atom_id res chain seq x y z
N MET A 1 41.31 -9.32 4.99
CA MET A 1 39.96 -9.19 4.38
C MET A 1 38.99 -9.23 5.55
N TYR A 2 38.12 -8.24 5.68
CA TYR A 2 37.30 -8.09 6.88
C TYR A 2 36.20 -9.14 6.95
N ASP A 3 35.48 -9.17 8.07
CA ASP A 3 34.29 -9.98 8.23
C ASP A 3 33.33 -9.83 7.04
N GLN A 4 32.69 -10.94 6.65
CA GLN A 4 31.83 -10.99 5.47
C GLN A 4 30.67 -9.98 5.55
N SER A 5 30.15 -9.71 6.76
CA SER A 5 29.07 -8.75 6.94
C SER A 5 29.54 -7.30 6.73
N LEU A 6 30.78 -6.98 7.09
CA LEU A 6 31.37 -5.66 6.88
C LEU A 6 31.73 -5.44 5.41
N GLU A 7 32.30 -6.45 4.74
CA GLU A 7 32.61 -6.38 3.30
C GLU A 7 31.34 -6.20 2.45
N GLN A 8 30.24 -6.87 2.79
CA GLN A 8 28.96 -6.68 2.12
C GLN A 8 28.41 -5.27 2.29
N LEU A 9 28.51 -4.72 3.50
CA LEU A 9 28.10 -3.34 3.79
C LEU A 9 28.93 -2.32 3.00
N ILE A 10 30.24 -2.50 2.95
CA ILE A 10 31.14 -1.64 2.18
C ILE A 10 30.80 -1.70 0.69
N ASN A 11 30.63 -2.90 0.12
CA ASN A 11 30.28 -3.05 -1.29
C ASN A 11 28.91 -2.44 -1.64
N ALA A 12 27.94 -2.50 -0.72
CA ALA A 12 26.63 -1.89 -0.92
C ALA A 12 26.71 -0.35 -0.91
N VAL A 13 27.47 0.22 0.03
CA VAL A 13 27.64 1.67 0.20
C VAL A 13 28.46 2.30 -0.93
N ILE A 14 29.46 1.61 -1.48
CA ILE A 14 30.26 2.15 -2.58
C ILE A 14 29.63 1.95 -3.96
N ALA A 15 28.51 1.21 -4.06
CA ALA A 15 27.98 0.74 -5.34
C ALA A 15 27.58 1.88 -6.30
N ASP A 16 27.17 3.03 -5.78
CA ASP A 16 26.79 4.22 -6.54
C ASP A 16 27.97 5.14 -6.88
N GLY A 17 29.18 4.83 -6.37
CA GLY A 17 30.40 5.60 -6.57
C GLY A 17 30.48 6.89 -5.75
N VAL A 18 29.54 7.15 -4.83
CA VAL A 18 29.51 8.35 -3.97
C VAL A 18 29.08 7.96 -2.55
N ILE A 19 29.98 8.11 -1.59
CA ILE A 19 29.65 7.83 -0.17
C ILE A 19 29.13 9.09 0.51
N THR A 20 27.94 9.01 1.10
CA THR A 20 27.39 10.07 1.95
C THR A 20 27.92 10.01 3.39
N ASP A 21 27.83 11.12 4.13
CA ASP A 21 28.22 11.19 5.55
C ASP A 21 27.40 10.24 6.46
N GLN A 22 26.19 9.86 6.03
CA GLN A 22 25.36 8.91 6.76
C GLN A 22 25.89 7.48 6.57
N GLU A 23 26.19 7.09 5.33
CA GLU A 23 26.70 5.77 5.01
C GLU A 23 28.10 5.55 5.59
N ARG A 24 28.96 6.57 5.53
CA ARG A 24 30.28 6.55 6.18
C ARG A 24 30.13 6.25 7.68
N ARG A 25 29.23 6.94 8.39
CA ARG A 25 28.97 6.69 9.81
C ARG A 25 28.47 5.27 10.10
N VAL A 26 27.65 4.70 9.22
CA VAL A 26 27.15 3.34 9.39
C VAL A 26 28.27 2.31 9.27
N VAL A 27 29.17 2.48 8.28
CA VAL A 27 30.35 1.62 8.12
C VAL A 27 31.28 1.74 9.32
N LEU A 28 31.59 2.97 9.78
CA LEU A 28 32.44 3.20 10.94
C LEU A 28 31.88 2.58 12.22
N LYS A 29 30.57 2.72 12.46
CA LYS A 29 29.91 2.12 13.63
C LYS A 29 29.96 0.59 13.60
N LYS A 30 29.80 -0.01 12.41
CA LYS A 30 29.91 -1.45 12.22
C LYS A 30 31.35 -1.93 12.41
N ALA A 31 32.33 -1.22 11.87
CA ALA A 31 33.76 -1.51 12.05
C ALA A 31 34.17 -1.43 13.54
N ALA A 32 33.73 -0.39 14.24
CA ALA A 32 33.95 -0.25 15.68
C ALA A 32 33.34 -1.40 16.51
N SER A 33 32.17 -1.90 16.12
CA SER A 33 31.56 -3.08 16.77
C SER A 33 32.35 -4.38 16.59
N LEU A 34 33.22 -4.42 15.58
CA LEU A 34 34.14 -5.53 15.31
C LEU A 34 35.54 -5.27 15.86
N GLY A 35 35.76 -4.16 16.59
CA GLY A 35 37.04 -3.78 17.15
C GLY A 35 38.07 -3.32 16.11
N ILE A 36 37.62 -2.89 14.93
CA ILE A 36 38.48 -2.38 13.86
C ILE A 36 38.73 -0.89 14.08
N ASP A 37 39.98 -0.46 13.87
CA ASP A 37 40.40 0.93 14.00
C ASP A 37 39.72 1.83 12.96
N GLN A 38 39.40 3.06 13.37
CA GLN A 38 38.66 4.01 12.53
C GLN A 38 39.48 4.45 11.31
N ASP A 39 40.77 4.72 11.49
CA ASP A 39 41.63 5.23 10.42
C ASP A 39 41.93 4.11 9.42
N GLU A 40 42.09 2.87 9.91
CA GLU A 40 42.30 1.70 9.06
C GLU A 40 41.13 1.46 8.10
N ILE A 41 39.89 1.51 8.61
CA ILE A 41 38.70 1.27 7.78
C ILE A 41 38.44 2.43 6.81
N GLU A 42 38.76 3.66 7.19
CA GLU A 42 38.56 4.84 6.34
C GLU A 42 39.51 4.82 5.13
N VAL A 43 40.79 4.47 5.35
CA VAL A 43 41.75 4.25 4.25
C VAL A 43 41.31 3.10 3.33
N TYR A 44 40.80 2.01 3.90
CA TYR A 44 40.29 0.89 3.11
C TYR A 44 39.07 1.26 2.25
N LEU A 45 38.12 2.01 2.83
CA LEU A 45 36.91 2.49 2.17
C LEU A 45 37.24 3.42 0.99
N GLU A 46 38.18 4.35 1.19
CA GLU A 46 38.65 5.26 0.14
C GLU A 46 39.38 4.51 -0.99
N GLY A 47 40.25 3.56 -0.65
CA GLY A 47 40.95 2.73 -1.64
C GLY A 47 39.99 1.92 -2.52
N ARG A 48 38.91 1.40 -1.93
CA ARG A 48 37.82 0.70 -2.66
C ARG A 48 37.05 1.65 -3.58
N LEU A 49 36.71 2.85 -3.09
CA LEU A 49 36.02 3.87 -3.88
C LEU A 49 36.86 4.33 -5.07
N ASP A 50 38.16 4.50 -4.88
CA ASP A 50 39.10 4.88 -5.94
C ASP A 50 39.32 3.77 -6.97
N ALA A 51 39.40 2.52 -6.52
CA ALA A 51 39.46 1.36 -7.42
C ALA A 51 38.21 1.29 -8.30
N LEU A 52 37.04 1.54 -7.71
CA LEU A 52 35.77 1.59 -8.42
C LEU A 52 35.78 2.72 -9.46
N LYS A 53 36.15 3.95 -9.08
CA LYS A 53 36.29 5.09 -10.01
C LYS A 53 37.25 4.81 -11.16
N LYS A 54 38.36 4.11 -10.91
CA LYS A 54 39.33 3.68 -11.94
C LYS A 54 38.77 2.61 -12.87
N SER A 55 37.86 1.74 -12.41
CA SER A 55 37.18 0.77 -13.29
C SER A 55 36.16 1.41 -14.23
N TYR A 56 35.59 2.58 -13.86
CA TYR A 56 34.65 3.33 -14.70
C TYR A 56 35.33 4.33 -15.64
N MET A 57 36.62 4.61 -15.49
CA MET A 57 37.39 5.41 -16.46
C MET A 57 37.98 4.51 -17.56
N PRO A 58 37.77 4.83 -18.85
CA PRO A 58 38.43 4.09 -19.92
C PRO A 58 39.95 4.28 -19.79
N LYS A 59 40.69 3.17 -19.81
CA LYS A 59 42.15 3.20 -19.92
C LYS A 59 42.51 3.97 -21.19
N SER A 60 42.95 5.21 -21.04
CA SER A 60 43.52 5.99 -22.14
C SER A 60 44.79 5.26 -22.60
N GLY A 61 44.68 4.52 -23.70
CA GLY A 61 45.84 4.05 -24.43
C GLY A 61 46.65 5.27 -24.85
N LYS A 62 47.83 5.45 -24.27
CA LYS A 62 48.84 6.39 -24.78
C LYS A 62 49.37 5.84 -26.10
N HIS A 63 48.67 6.17 -27.18
CA HIS A 63 49.28 6.24 -28.50
C HIS A 63 49.16 7.69 -28.96
N GLY A 64 50.21 8.46 -28.71
CA GLY A 64 50.41 9.75 -29.36
C GLY A 64 50.72 9.54 -30.84
N VAL A 65 49.69 9.20 -31.62
CA VAL A 65 49.73 9.38 -33.06
C VAL A 65 49.52 10.87 -33.28
N VAL A 66 50.61 11.59 -33.55
CA VAL A 66 50.56 12.97 -34.01
C VAL A 66 49.79 12.96 -35.33
N LYS A 67 48.54 13.41 -35.33
CA LYS A 67 47.72 13.50 -36.54
C LYS A 67 48.15 14.76 -37.29
N THR A 68 48.73 14.58 -38.48
CA THR A 68 49.07 15.67 -39.39
C THR A 68 47.89 15.97 -40.31
N CYS A 69 47.78 17.22 -40.76
CA CYS A 69 46.76 17.63 -41.70
C CYS A 69 47.08 17.02 -43.08
N PRO A 70 46.17 16.26 -43.72
CA PRO A 70 46.43 15.64 -45.01
C PRO A 70 46.58 16.65 -46.15
N ASN A 71 46.12 17.90 -45.96
CA ASN A 71 46.17 18.95 -46.97
C ASN A 71 47.44 19.83 -46.89
N CYS A 72 48.01 20.03 -45.70
CA CYS A 72 49.16 20.93 -45.52
C CYS A 72 50.29 20.39 -44.64
N GLY A 73 50.15 19.19 -44.08
CA GLY A 73 51.15 18.56 -43.20
C GLY A 73 51.23 19.13 -41.78
N ALA A 74 50.54 20.23 -41.48
CA ALA A 74 50.57 20.85 -40.15
C ALA A 74 50.05 19.90 -39.05
N THR A 75 50.61 20.01 -37.86
CA THR A 75 50.17 19.22 -36.70
C THR A 75 48.78 19.66 -36.25
N VAL A 76 47.85 18.71 -36.13
CA VAL A 76 46.45 18.98 -35.78
C VAL A 76 46.20 18.56 -34.34
N GLU A 77 45.66 19.47 -33.54
CA GLU A 77 45.16 19.16 -32.20
C GLU A 77 44.04 18.11 -32.29
N SER A 78 44.12 17.06 -31.46
CA SER A 78 43.13 15.98 -31.43
C SER A 78 41.71 16.54 -31.27
N GLY A 79 40.89 16.42 -32.32
CA GLY A 79 39.49 16.86 -32.32
C GLY A 79 39.20 18.20 -33.00
N ALA A 80 40.19 18.86 -33.62
CA ALA A 80 39.93 20.06 -34.43
C ALA A 80 39.06 19.72 -35.66
N ALA A 81 37.96 20.46 -35.87
CA ALA A 81 37.06 20.28 -37.02
C ALA A 81 37.59 20.92 -38.31
N LYS A 82 38.52 21.87 -38.20
CA LYS A 82 39.20 22.54 -39.30
C LYS A 82 40.67 22.73 -38.98
N CYS A 83 41.54 22.63 -39.98
CA CYS A 83 42.96 22.95 -39.82
C CYS A 83 43.13 24.46 -39.61
N LYS A 84 43.83 24.86 -38.52
CA LYS A 84 44.11 26.28 -38.23
C LYS A 84 44.99 26.94 -39.31
N GLU A 85 45.89 26.18 -39.91
CA GLU A 85 46.86 26.68 -40.89
C GLU A 85 46.30 26.81 -42.30
N CYS A 86 45.52 25.83 -42.78
CA CYS A 86 45.06 25.81 -44.18
C CYS A 86 43.54 25.84 -44.36
N GLY A 87 42.76 25.90 -43.27
CA GLY A 87 41.30 25.96 -43.31
C GLY A 87 40.62 24.68 -43.80
N PHE A 88 41.37 23.59 -44.07
CA PHE A 88 40.82 22.30 -44.50
C PHE A 88 39.86 21.76 -43.44
N ALA A 89 38.59 21.58 -43.82
CA ALA A 89 37.58 20.97 -42.96
C ALA A 89 37.80 19.45 -42.96
N PHE A 90 37.98 18.88 -41.77
CA PHE A 90 38.11 17.44 -41.63
C PHE A 90 36.73 16.80 -41.75
N THR A 91 36.27 16.65 -42.99
CA THR A 91 35.05 15.91 -43.34
C THR A 91 35.44 14.61 -44.01
N GLY A 92 35.05 13.48 -43.42
CA GLY A 92 35.03 12.19 -44.11
C GLY A 92 36.36 11.45 -44.20
N LEU A 93 36.88 10.97 -43.07
CA LEU A 93 37.37 9.59 -43.08
C LEU A 93 36.12 8.70 -43.05
N GLU A 94 36.10 7.57 -43.75
CA GLU A 94 35.00 6.61 -43.73
C GLU A 94 34.68 6.17 -42.29
N VAL A 95 33.83 6.93 -41.59
CA VAL A 95 33.40 6.60 -40.25
C VAL A 95 32.16 5.74 -40.42
N ASN A 96 32.28 4.48 -40.03
CA ASN A 96 31.15 3.62 -39.76
C ASN A 96 30.24 4.39 -38.77
N SER A 97 29.16 5.02 -39.24
CA SER A 97 28.38 5.97 -38.42
C SER A 97 27.97 5.27 -37.12
N SER A 98 27.98 6.00 -36.01
CA SER A 98 27.72 5.40 -34.68
C SER A 98 26.39 4.63 -34.65
N ALA A 99 25.42 5.07 -35.45
CA ALA A 99 24.14 4.39 -35.66
C ALA A 99 24.29 3.03 -36.37
N LYS A 100 25.09 2.95 -37.44
CA LYS A 100 25.37 1.71 -38.16
C LYS A 100 26.10 0.70 -37.29
N LEU A 101 27.10 1.15 -36.52
CA LEU A 101 27.85 0.28 -35.61
C LEU A 101 26.97 -0.28 -34.49
N LEU A 102 26.05 0.54 -33.94
CA LEU A 102 25.07 0.05 -32.98
C LEU A 102 24.13 -0.98 -33.63
N ASP A 103 23.61 -0.69 -34.82
CA ASP A 103 22.68 -1.60 -35.51
C ASP A 103 23.34 -2.95 -35.83
N GLU A 104 24.61 -2.94 -36.26
CA GLU A 104 25.41 -4.14 -36.47
C GLU A 104 25.55 -4.98 -35.19
N ARG A 105 25.87 -4.35 -34.06
CA ARG A 105 25.96 -5.03 -32.75
C ARG A 105 24.63 -5.63 -32.30
N LEU A 106 23.53 -4.96 -32.60
CA LEU A 106 22.19 -5.44 -32.23
C LEU A 106 21.76 -6.63 -33.10
N ARG A 107 22.12 -6.64 -34.39
CA ARG A 107 21.87 -7.76 -35.31
C ARG A 107 22.74 -8.99 -35.02
N ALA A 108 23.91 -8.80 -34.41
CA ALA A 108 24.80 -9.89 -34.03
C ALA A 108 24.25 -10.76 -32.89
N ILE A 109 23.31 -10.24 -32.08
CA ILE A 109 22.65 -11.02 -31.02
C ILE A 109 21.65 -11.99 -31.66
N ARG A 110 21.80 -13.29 -31.33
CA ARG A 110 20.91 -14.39 -31.70
C ARG A 110 20.47 -15.15 -30.44
N GLY A 111 19.17 -15.42 -30.31
CA GLY A 111 18.58 -16.17 -29.20
C GLY A 111 17.05 -16.12 -29.20
N THR A 112 16.43 -16.41 -28.04
CA THR A 112 14.98 -16.33 -27.82
C THR A 112 14.53 -14.88 -27.62
N GLU A 113 13.30 -14.53 -28.00
CA GLU A 113 12.84 -13.13 -28.07
C GLU A 113 13.05 -12.34 -26.76
N ASP A 114 12.85 -12.95 -25.59
CA ASP A 114 12.94 -12.25 -24.30
C ASP A 114 14.38 -12.06 -23.80
N GLU A 115 15.23 -13.09 -23.87
CA GLU A 115 16.65 -12.96 -23.50
C GLU A 115 17.40 -12.03 -24.45
N ASP A 116 17.04 -12.04 -25.74
CA ASP A 116 17.64 -11.17 -26.74
C ASP A 116 17.28 -9.70 -26.49
N ASN A 117 16.07 -9.43 -26.00
CA ASN A 117 15.63 -8.06 -25.73
C ASN A 117 16.42 -7.41 -24.60
N GLU A 118 16.72 -8.15 -23.53
CA GLU A 118 17.53 -7.65 -22.42
C GLU A 118 18.99 -7.47 -22.82
N LYS A 119 19.59 -8.44 -23.54
CA LYS A 119 20.95 -8.32 -24.08
C LYS A 119 21.07 -7.10 -25.02
N ARG A 120 20.08 -6.91 -25.91
CA ARG A 120 20.00 -5.73 -26.81
C ARG A 120 19.85 -4.43 -26.03
N ALA A 121 19.00 -4.41 -25.01
CA ALA A 121 18.81 -3.23 -24.14
C ALA A 121 20.12 -2.84 -23.42
N ASN A 122 20.88 -3.82 -22.93
CA ASN A 122 22.18 -3.59 -22.30
C ASN A 122 23.23 -3.05 -23.28
N ILE A 123 23.27 -3.56 -24.52
CA ILE A 123 24.13 -3.00 -25.57
C ILE A 123 23.76 -1.54 -25.86
N ILE A 124 22.47 -1.22 -26.03
CA ILE A 124 22.02 0.15 -26.31
C ILE A 124 22.44 1.10 -25.19
N SER A 125 22.20 0.70 -23.94
CA SER A 125 22.49 1.53 -22.76
C SER A 125 23.99 1.81 -22.61
N SER A 126 24.82 0.78 -22.81
CA SER A 126 26.29 0.86 -22.68
C SER A 126 27.01 1.45 -23.90
N PHE A 127 26.32 1.65 -25.03
CA PHE A 127 26.94 2.13 -26.27
C PHE A 127 27.54 3.55 -26.08
N PRO A 128 28.74 3.85 -26.60
CA PRO A 128 29.35 5.17 -26.44
C PRO A 128 28.52 6.27 -27.12
N ILE A 129 28.39 7.42 -26.45
CA ILE A 129 27.62 8.56 -26.99
C ILE A 129 28.46 9.29 -28.05
N PRO A 130 27.95 9.47 -29.29
CA PRO A 130 28.65 10.21 -30.33
C PRO A 130 29.04 11.62 -29.89
N THR A 131 30.08 12.19 -30.49
CA THR A 131 30.62 13.51 -30.12
C THR A 131 30.40 14.57 -31.19
N THR A 132 30.26 14.18 -32.45
CA THR A 132 30.00 15.11 -33.55
C THR A 132 28.51 15.45 -33.61
N ARG A 133 28.19 16.63 -34.13
CA ARG A 133 26.80 17.10 -34.28
C ARG A 133 26.02 16.17 -35.21
N GLU A 134 26.59 15.83 -36.36
CA GLU A 134 25.95 15.02 -37.39
C GLU A 134 25.72 13.58 -36.90
N ASP A 135 26.70 12.97 -36.23
CA ASP A 135 26.54 11.62 -35.68
C ASP A 135 25.50 11.59 -34.55
N LEU A 136 25.42 12.64 -33.71
CA LEU A 136 24.39 12.74 -32.66
C LEU A 136 22.99 12.78 -33.24
N ILE A 137 22.77 13.59 -34.29
CA ILE A 137 21.47 13.71 -34.96
C ILE A 137 21.10 12.39 -35.64
N GLU A 138 22.02 11.77 -36.38
CA GLU A 138 21.79 10.48 -37.04
C GLU A 138 21.49 9.37 -36.02
N PHE A 139 22.23 9.34 -34.91
CA PHE A 139 22.05 8.35 -33.85
C PHE A 139 20.71 8.53 -33.13
N MET A 140 20.32 9.76 -32.80
CA MET A 140 19.01 10.06 -32.23
C MET A 140 17.88 9.65 -33.18
N ALA A 141 17.99 9.97 -34.48
CA ALA A 141 17.01 9.58 -35.50
C ALA A 141 16.90 8.05 -35.67
N ALA A 142 18.00 7.31 -35.50
CA ALA A 142 17.99 5.84 -35.56
C ALA A 142 17.36 5.19 -34.32
N LEU A 143 17.47 5.85 -33.15
CA LEU A 143 16.84 5.38 -31.91
C LEU A 143 15.35 5.70 -31.85
N GLU A 144 14.92 6.80 -32.44
CA GLU A 144 13.55 7.33 -32.33
C GLU A 144 12.44 6.32 -32.68
N PRO A 145 12.53 5.52 -33.78
CA PRO A 145 11.50 4.52 -34.11
C PRO A 145 11.37 3.40 -33.07
N LYS A 146 12.40 3.19 -32.24
CA LYS A 146 12.42 2.16 -31.19
C LYS A 146 11.81 2.66 -29.88
N ILE A 147 11.44 3.93 -29.77
CA ILE A 147 10.86 4.56 -28.58
C ILE A 147 9.33 4.38 -28.58
N GLY A 148 8.74 4.09 -27.42
CA GLY A 148 7.27 4.02 -27.22
C GLY A 148 6.70 2.61 -27.06
N GLY A 149 7.53 1.57 -27.13
CA GLY A 149 7.17 0.19 -26.79
C GLY A 149 7.22 -0.07 -25.27
N LYS A 150 6.65 -1.21 -24.85
CA LYS A 150 6.68 -1.67 -23.44
C LYS A 150 7.92 -2.52 -23.09
N ASN A 151 8.68 -2.96 -24.10
CA ASN A 151 9.82 -3.85 -23.93
C ASN A 151 11.07 -3.13 -23.39
N SER A 152 12.04 -3.91 -22.92
CA SER A 152 13.32 -3.42 -22.39
C SER A 152 14.12 -2.61 -23.42
N ILE A 153 14.09 -3.02 -24.69
CA ILE A 153 14.72 -2.29 -25.81
C ILE A 153 14.20 -0.87 -25.91
N SER A 154 12.87 -0.68 -25.84
CA SER A 154 12.29 0.65 -25.99
C SER A 154 12.66 1.59 -24.85
N LYS A 155 12.66 1.07 -23.61
CA LYS A 155 13.12 1.82 -22.43
C LYS A 155 14.60 2.21 -22.56
N ALA A 156 15.47 1.27 -22.92
CA ALA A 156 16.89 1.53 -23.13
C ALA A 156 17.15 2.52 -24.27
N SER A 157 16.43 2.38 -25.39
CA SER A 157 16.53 3.31 -26.53
C SER A 157 16.09 4.72 -26.14
N GLN A 158 15.02 4.84 -25.35
CA GLN A 158 14.55 6.13 -24.85
C GLN A 158 15.57 6.78 -23.91
N GLN A 159 16.14 6.02 -22.98
CA GLN A 159 17.18 6.53 -22.08
C GLN A 159 18.40 6.99 -22.88
N LYS A 160 18.85 6.18 -23.84
CA LYS A 160 20.00 6.52 -24.67
C LYS A 160 19.77 7.74 -25.55
N PHE A 161 18.56 7.87 -26.08
CA PHE A 161 18.13 9.05 -26.82
C PHE A 161 18.20 10.30 -25.93
N ILE A 162 17.73 10.22 -24.68
CA ILE A 162 17.79 11.34 -23.73
C ILE A 162 19.23 11.73 -23.40
N GLU A 163 20.13 10.76 -23.21
CA GLU A 163 21.56 11.02 -23.01
C GLU A 163 22.17 11.78 -24.20
N CYS A 164 21.88 11.33 -25.42
CA CYS A 164 22.33 11.98 -26.65
C CYS A 164 21.77 13.39 -26.79
N LEU A 165 20.48 13.57 -26.50
CA LEU A 165 19.82 14.87 -26.55
C LEU A 165 20.40 15.84 -25.53
N ASN A 166 20.61 15.39 -24.29
CA ASN A 166 21.21 16.24 -23.25
C ASN A 166 22.62 16.68 -23.65
N LYS A 167 23.43 15.77 -24.22
CA LYS A 167 24.75 16.13 -24.74
C LYS A 167 24.66 17.10 -25.91
N ALA A 168 23.74 16.88 -26.85
CA ALA A 168 23.52 17.77 -27.98
C ALA A 168 23.13 19.18 -27.51
N VAL A 169 22.28 19.29 -26.50
CA VAL A 169 21.87 20.58 -25.91
C VAL A 169 23.04 21.31 -25.25
N ILE A 170 23.95 20.58 -24.59
CA ILE A 170 25.14 21.18 -23.97
C ILE A 170 26.17 21.61 -25.02
N SER A 171 26.43 20.76 -26.01
CA SER A 171 27.43 21.03 -27.04
C SER A 171 26.96 21.99 -28.13
N PHE A 172 25.65 21.98 -28.45
CA PHE A 172 25.02 22.66 -29.58
C PHE A 172 23.64 23.26 -29.18
N PRO A 173 23.60 24.22 -28.24
CA PRO A 173 22.35 24.72 -27.66
C PRO A 173 21.38 25.38 -28.65
N ASP A 174 21.91 26.10 -29.65
CA ASP A 174 21.12 26.87 -30.64
C ASP A 174 20.86 26.10 -31.95
N ASP A 175 21.19 24.81 -31.98
CA ASP A 175 21.02 24.00 -33.18
C ASP A 175 19.53 23.68 -33.46
N PRO A 176 19.00 23.99 -34.67
CA PRO A 176 17.59 23.80 -34.98
C PRO A 176 17.09 22.34 -34.83
N ALA A 177 17.92 21.36 -35.18
CA ALA A 177 17.55 19.94 -35.08
C ALA A 177 17.47 19.50 -33.61
N THR A 178 18.44 19.93 -32.80
CA THR A 178 18.47 19.68 -31.35
C THR A 178 17.25 20.31 -30.66
N LEU A 179 16.90 21.54 -31.02
CA LEU A 179 15.71 22.22 -30.49
C LEU A 179 14.40 21.51 -30.88
N MET A 180 14.32 20.95 -32.10
CA MET A 180 13.15 20.19 -32.55
C MET A 180 12.93 18.94 -31.68
N PHE A 181 13.99 18.19 -31.37
CA PHE A 181 13.89 17.02 -30.48
C PHE A 181 13.53 17.40 -29.04
N LEU A 182 14.03 18.54 -28.55
CA LEU A 182 13.66 19.07 -27.24
C LEU A 182 12.18 19.44 -27.14
N ASP A 183 11.65 20.17 -28.13
CA ASP A 183 10.24 20.57 -28.15
C ASP A 183 9.32 19.34 -28.20
N LYS A 184 9.68 18.36 -29.05
CA LYS A 184 8.97 17.08 -29.12
C LYS A 184 8.92 16.39 -27.75
N ARG A 185 10.05 16.33 -27.03
CA ARG A 185 10.10 15.75 -25.66
C ARG A 185 9.17 16.49 -24.70
N LYS A 186 9.24 17.82 -24.65
CA LYS A 186 8.40 18.66 -23.78
C LYS A 186 6.90 18.48 -24.09
N SER A 187 6.54 18.33 -25.37
CA SER A 187 5.17 18.06 -25.80
C SER A 187 4.64 16.73 -25.26
N TYR A 188 5.44 15.66 -25.30
CA TYR A 188 5.09 14.38 -24.69
C TYR A 188 4.94 14.47 -23.17
N GLU A 189 5.87 15.13 -22.49
CA GLU A 189 5.81 15.32 -21.04
C GLU A 189 4.55 16.09 -20.62
N ARG A 190 4.18 17.14 -21.36
CA ARG A 190 2.96 17.92 -21.11
C ARG A 190 1.71 17.04 -21.21
N LYS A 191 1.57 16.25 -22.28
CA LYS A 191 0.42 15.34 -22.45
C LYS A 191 0.34 14.30 -21.34
N ARG A 192 1.47 13.69 -20.97
CA ARG A 192 1.54 12.72 -19.88
C ARG A 192 1.12 13.33 -18.55
N ASN A 193 1.60 14.54 -18.23
CA ASN A 193 1.28 15.21 -16.97
C ASN A 193 -0.20 15.62 -16.89
N ILE A 194 -0.82 16.00 -18.01
CA ILE A 194 -2.28 16.26 -18.07
C ILE A 194 -3.05 14.97 -17.78
N ILE A 195 -2.71 13.86 -18.44
CA ILE A 195 -3.37 12.56 -18.22
C ILE A 195 -3.19 12.12 -16.77
N LEU A 196 -1.97 12.14 -16.26
CA LEU A 196 -1.65 11.73 -14.89
C LEU A 196 -2.36 12.61 -13.85
N GLY A 197 -2.40 13.93 -14.06
CA GLY A 197 -3.13 14.85 -13.20
C GLY A 197 -4.65 14.59 -13.21
N GLY A 198 -5.20 14.22 -14.36
CA GLY A 198 -6.61 13.78 -14.48
C GLY A 198 -6.90 12.55 -13.63
N TRP A 199 -6.05 11.52 -13.70
CA TRP A 199 -6.19 10.31 -12.87
C TRP A 199 -6.08 10.61 -11.37
N ILE A 200 -5.13 11.43 -10.96
CA ILE A 200 -4.97 11.83 -9.56
C ILE A 200 -6.23 12.56 -9.08
N SER A 201 -6.78 13.46 -9.89
CA SER A 201 -8.00 14.20 -9.56
C SER A 201 -9.21 13.28 -9.38
N LEU A 202 -9.37 12.28 -10.25
CA LEU A 202 -10.43 11.27 -10.13
C LEU A 202 -10.31 10.44 -8.86
N ILE A 203 -9.09 10.02 -8.50
CA ILE A 203 -8.84 9.25 -7.27
C ILE A 203 -9.21 10.08 -6.03
N VAL A 204 -8.81 11.36 -5.98
CA VAL A 204 -9.14 12.26 -4.87
C VAL A 204 -10.66 12.41 -4.73
N ILE A 205 -11.39 12.59 -5.84
CA ILE A 205 -12.85 12.69 -5.83
C ILE A 205 -13.49 11.40 -5.29
N ALA A 206 -13.01 10.24 -5.72
CA ALA A 206 -13.52 8.95 -5.25
C ALA A 206 -13.28 8.73 -3.74
N VAL A 207 -12.10 9.11 -3.23
CA VAL A 207 -11.81 9.00 -1.79
C VAL A 207 -12.70 9.94 -0.97
N LEU A 208 -12.92 11.16 -1.45
CA LEU A 208 -13.81 12.12 -0.79
C LEU A 208 -15.28 11.64 -0.79
N SER A 209 -15.76 11.05 -1.89
CA SER A 209 -17.13 10.52 -1.95
C SER A 209 -17.35 9.32 -1.02
N ILE A 210 -16.38 8.40 -0.95
CA ILE A 210 -16.42 7.26 -0.02
C ILE A 210 -16.42 7.76 1.43
N SER A 211 -15.59 8.75 1.75
CA SER A 211 -15.51 9.34 3.09
C SER A 211 -16.85 9.96 3.52
N ILE A 212 -17.53 10.68 2.61
CA ILE A 212 -18.87 11.23 2.86
C ILE A 212 -19.90 10.13 3.08
N MET A 213 -19.85 9.04 2.30
CA MET A 213 -20.75 7.90 2.45
C MET A 213 -20.59 7.21 3.81
N ILE A 214 -19.35 6.96 4.24
CA ILE A 214 -19.05 6.38 5.56
C ILE A 214 -19.55 7.30 6.67
N PHE A 215 -19.31 8.61 6.56
CA PHE A 215 -19.77 9.57 7.55
C PHE A 215 -21.31 9.56 7.67
N ARG A 216 -22.03 9.57 6.55
CA ARG A 216 -23.50 9.48 6.54
C ARG A 216 -24.01 8.18 7.15
N HIS A 217 -23.39 7.06 6.80
CA HIS A 217 -23.75 5.75 7.39
C HIS A 217 -23.53 5.75 8.90
N ASN A 218 -22.37 6.24 9.37
CA ASN A 218 -22.07 6.31 10.80
C ASN A 218 -23.04 7.24 11.55
N ALA A 219 -23.42 8.37 10.97
CA ALA A 219 -24.42 9.26 11.54
C ALA A 219 -25.80 8.59 11.64
N GLN A 220 -26.22 7.86 10.60
CA GLN A 220 -27.47 7.10 10.61
C GLN A 220 -27.46 5.99 11.68
N GLN A 221 -26.35 5.26 11.79
CA GLN A 221 -26.16 4.22 12.82
C GLN A 221 -26.19 4.82 14.25
N ALA A 222 -25.64 6.02 14.45
CA ALA A 222 -25.68 6.70 15.74
C ALA A 222 -27.11 7.08 16.17
N ALA A 223 -27.93 7.61 15.24
CA ALA A 223 -29.33 7.92 15.52
C ALA A 223 -30.13 6.65 15.90
N LEU A 224 -29.92 5.56 15.17
CA LEU A 224 -30.59 4.29 15.44
C LEU A 224 -30.18 3.67 16.80
N ARG A 225 -28.93 3.86 17.24
CA ARG A 225 -28.47 3.48 18.59
C ARG A 225 -29.17 4.26 19.69
N GLN A 226 -29.43 5.55 19.47
CA GLN A 226 -30.17 6.36 20.43
C GLN A 226 -31.61 5.86 20.57
N GLU A 227 -32.29 5.60 19.44
CA GLU A 227 -33.64 5.02 19.45
C GLU A 227 -33.69 3.65 20.17
N LEU A 228 -32.65 2.83 20.02
CA LEU A 228 -32.55 1.54 20.70
C LEU A 228 -32.47 1.72 22.23
N GLU A 229 -31.70 2.69 22.70
CA GLU A 229 -31.57 2.94 24.13
C GLU A 229 -32.87 3.48 24.73
N ASP A 230 -33.55 4.38 24.02
CA ASP A 230 -34.87 4.90 24.42
C ASP A 230 -35.91 3.76 24.51
N TRP A 231 -35.89 2.84 23.53
CA TRP A 231 -36.74 1.66 23.55
C TRP A 231 -36.41 0.73 24.74
N ARG A 232 -35.12 0.50 25.02
CA ARG A 232 -34.68 -0.32 26.16
C ARG A 232 -35.11 0.26 27.50
N GLN A 233 -35.02 1.57 27.66
CA GLN A 233 -35.49 2.25 28.88
C GLN A 233 -37.00 2.08 29.05
N THR A 234 -37.77 2.28 27.98
CA THR A 234 -39.23 2.09 27.99
C THR A 234 -39.60 0.65 28.37
N ALA A 235 -38.96 -0.35 27.73
CA ALA A 235 -39.17 -1.75 28.06
C ALA A 235 -38.81 -2.06 29.53
N GLN A 236 -37.71 -1.49 30.05
CA GLN A 236 -37.30 -1.68 31.44
C GLN A 236 -38.33 -1.12 32.43
N ILE A 237 -38.94 0.02 32.12
CA ILE A 237 -40.02 0.61 32.92
C ILE A 237 -41.23 -0.34 32.93
N GLU A 238 -41.69 -0.78 31.77
CA GLU A 238 -42.82 -1.71 31.67
C GLU A 238 -42.57 -3.03 32.42
N ILE A 239 -41.35 -3.57 32.35
CA ILE A 239 -40.96 -4.77 33.10
C ILE A 239 -41.09 -4.52 34.61
N SER A 240 -40.65 -3.35 35.09
CA SER A 240 -40.73 -2.98 36.50
C SER A 240 -42.16 -2.74 37.00
N GLU A 241 -43.03 -2.18 36.15
CA GLU A 241 -44.45 -2.00 36.46
C GLU A 241 -45.16 -3.35 36.51
N TYR A 242 -44.92 -4.22 35.51
CA TYR A 242 -45.46 -5.58 35.50
C TYR A 242 -44.99 -6.41 36.71
N ALA A 243 -43.72 -6.26 37.10
CA ALA A 243 -43.18 -6.86 38.31
C ALA A 243 -43.93 -6.44 39.58
N THR A 244 -44.23 -5.16 39.69
CA THR A 244 -44.94 -4.58 40.84
C THR A 244 -46.39 -5.06 40.88
N GLU A 245 -47.06 -5.09 39.73
CA GLU A 245 -48.43 -5.60 39.61
C GLU A 245 -48.51 -7.08 40.01
N LEU A 246 -47.57 -7.91 39.53
CA LEU A 246 -47.50 -9.32 39.89
C LEU A 246 -47.26 -9.52 41.40
N ASP A 247 -46.37 -8.73 42.02
CA ASP A 247 -46.15 -8.77 43.47
C ASP A 247 -47.41 -8.43 44.26
N ASN A 248 -48.18 -7.43 43.81
CA ASN A 248 -49.45 -7.04 44.43
C ASN A 248 -50.49 -8.16 44.33
N GLN A 249 -50.65 -8.78 43.15
CA GLN A 249 -51.55 -9.93 42.96
C GLN A 249 -51.19 -11.09 43.89
N LEU A 250 -49.89 -11.40 44.03
CA LEU A 250 -49.42 -12.45 44.92
C LEU A 250 -49.55 -12.12 46.41
N LYS A 251 -49.53 -10.85 46.80
CA LYS A 251 -49.80 -10.41 48.18
C LYS A 251 -51.29 -10.48 48.53
N ALA A 252 -52.17 -10.37 47.54
CA ALA A 252 -53.61 -10.45 47.74
C ALA A 252 -54.11 -11.88 47.99
N ILE A 253 -53.36 -12.92 47.55
CA ILE A 253 -53.70 -14.31 47.82
C ILE A 253 -53.52 -14.60 49.32
N PRO A 254 -54.59 -14.96 50.05
CA PRO A 254 -54.50 -15.25 51.48
C PRO A 254 -53.70 -16.53 51.74
N THR A 255 -53.27 -16.73 52.99
CA THR A 255 -52.57 -17.97 53.36
C THR A 255 -53.51 -19.18 53.18
N PRO A 256 -53.09 -20.22 52.42
CA PRO A 256 -53.94 -21.40 52.20
C PRO A 256 -54.17 -22.18 53.50
N THR A 257 -55.42 -22.57 53.71
CA THR A 257 -55.89 -23.45 54.78
C THR A 257 -56.83 -24.48 54.18
N SER A 258 -57.18 -25.52 54.94
CA SER A 258 -58.13 -26.54 54.49
C SER A 258 -59.53 -26.01 54.13
N LYS A 259 -59.88 -24.78 54.52
CA LYS A 259 -61.21 -24.17 54.28
C LYS A 259 -61.26 -23.20 53.10
N ASN A 260 -60.14 -22.61 52.68
CA ASN A 260 -60.08 -21.56 51.65
C ASN A 260 -59.16 -21.92 50.45
N TYR A 261 -58.71 -23.18 50.35
CA TYR A 261 -57.76 -23.59 49.32
C TYR A 261 -58.30 -23.46 47.89
N GLU A 262 -59.60 -23.70 47.65
CA GLU A 262 -60.22 -23.59 46.33
C GLU A 262 -60.24 -22.16 45.82
N GLU A 263 -60.56 -21.22 46.72
CA GLU A 263 -60.52 -19.78 46.43
C GLU A 263 -59.08 -19.31 46.16
N CYS A 264 -58.11 -19.75 46.96
CA CYS A 264 -56.70 -19.46 46.73
C CYS A 264 -56.21 -20.00 45.37
N HIS A 265 -56.69 -21.18 44.97
CA HIS A 265 -56.35 -21.80 43.69
C HIS A 265 -56.94 -21.05 42.50
N ASP A 266 -58.22 -20.66 42.57
CA ASP A 266 -58.85 -19.84 41.52
C ASP A 266 -58.10 -18.51 41.33
N MET A 267 -57.80 -17.80 42.43
CA MET A 267 -56.98 -16.58 42.39
C MET A 267 -55.60 -16.82 41.77
N TRP A 268 -54.93 -17.91 42.16
CA TRP A 268 -53.62 -18.31 41.63
C TRP A 268 -53.65 -18.58 40.12
N SER A 269 -54.67 -19.29 39.64
CA SER A 269 -54.80 -19.68 38.24
C SER A 269 -55.04 -18.50 37.29
N ARG A 270 -55.59 -17.38 37.82
CA ARG A 270 -55.85 -16.16 37.06
C ARG A 270 -54.63 -15.25 36.90
N VAL A 271 -53.55 -15.52 37.64
CA VAL A 271 -52.30 -14.75 37.53
C VAL A 271 -51.68 -15.01 36.16
N VAL A 272 -51.44 -13.95 35.39
CA VAL A 272 -50.73 -14.04 34.11
C VAL A 272 -49.23 -13.98 34.38
N TRP A 273 -48.52 -15.07 34.08
CA TRP A 273 -47.12 -15.28 34.48
C TRP A 273 -46.08 -14.80 33.46
N SER A 274 -46.49 -14.43 32.26
CA SER A 274 -45.59 -14.00 31.20
C SER A 274 -46.14 -12.83 30.40
N LYS A 275 -45.25 -11.88 30.10
CA LYS A 275 -45.41 -10.84 29.09
C LYS A 275 -44.14 -10.86 28.24
N GLU A 276 -44.27 -10.69 26.93
CA GLU A 276 -43.15 -10.72 26.00
C GLU A 276 -42.73 -9.30 25.60
N TRP A 277 -41.42 -9.05 25.57
CA TRP A 277 -40.82 -7.81 25.08
C TRP A 277 -39.83 -8.15 23.96
N TRP A 278 -40.26 -8.00 22.71
CA TRP A 278 -39.47 -8.33 21.52
C TRP A 278 -38.72 -7.09 21.03
N GLU A 279 -37.40 -7.20 20.84
CA GLU A 279 -36.59 -6.13 20.26
C GLU A 279 -36.97 -5.94 18.78
N PRO A 280 -37.30 -4.72 18.33
CA PRO A 280 -37.65 -4.47 16.94
C PRO A 280 -36.52 -4.83 15.98
N SER A 281 -36.85 -5.53 14.89
CA SER A 281 -35.88 -5.98 13.87
C SER A 281 -35.08 -4.84 13.22
N LYS A 282 -35.61 -3.60 13.23
CA LYS A 282 -34.90 -2.42 12.73
C LYS A 282 -33.57 -2.16 13.45
N PHE A 283 -33.38 -2.66 14.67
CA PHE A 283 -32.16 -2.47 15.46
C PHE A 283 -31.07 -3.53 15.18
N GLU A 284 -31.34 -4.55 14.37
CA GLU A 284 -30.41 -5.66 14.12
C GLU A 284 -29.02 -5.20 13.62
N SER A 285 -28.97 -4.08 12.88
CA SER A 285 -27.72 -3.53 12.36
C SER A 285 -26.84 -2.79 13.38
N VAL A 286 -27.38 -2.40 14.54
CA VAL A 286 -26.66 -1.66 15.61
C VAL A 286 -26.38 -2.50 16.83
N VAL A 287 -27.03 -3.65 16.96
CA VAL A 287 -26.84 -4.58 18.07
C VAL A 287 -25.60 -5.40 17.77
N ASP A 288 -24.63 -5.38 18.68
CA ASP A 288 -23.55 -6.36 18.63
C ASP A 288 -24.21 -7.73 18.66
N LYS A 289 -23.91 -8.59 17.66
CA LYS A 289 -24.44 -9.96 17.62
C LYS A 289 -24.07 -10.67 18.92
N TYR A 290 -24.94 -10.59 19.92
CA TYR A 290 -25.01 -11.59 20.96
C TYR A 290 -25.24 -12.93 20.26
N PRO A 291 -24.61 -14.02 20.72
CA PRO A 291 -24.83 -15.32 20.13
C PRO A 291 -26.35 -15.54 19.99
N SER A 292 -26.76 -15.71 18.73
CA SER A 292 -28.15 -15.84 18.30
C SER A 292 -28.92 -16.77 19.23
N GLY A 293 -29.98 -16.25 19.87
CA GLY A 293 -30.90 -17.07 20.65
C GLY A 293 -31.01 -16.75 22.14
N THR A 294 -30.46 -15.64 22.63
CA THR A 294 -30.83 -15.15 23.97
C THR A 294 -31.85 -14.01 23.82
N PRO A 295 -33.13 -14.24 24.16
CA PRO A 295 -34.06 -13.15 24.38
C PRO A 295 -33.42 -12.16 25.35
N MET A 296 -33.82 -10.89 25.31
CA MET A 296 -33.66 -10.03 26.47
C MET A 296 -34.58 -10.58 27.58
N HIS A 297 -34.27 -11.77 28.11
CA HIS A 297 -34.74 -12.28 29.39
C HIS A 297 -34.08 -11.39 30.46
N ARG A 298 -34.45 -10.11 30.46
CA ARG A 298 -34.54 -9.32 31.67
C ARG A 298 -35.87 -9.68 32.33
N ASN A 299 -36.00 -10.96 32.64
CA ASN A 299 -36.22 -11.40 34.00
C ASN A 299 -36.27 -10.22 34.98
N LEU A 300 -37.42 -10.03 35.63
CA LEU A 300 -37.57 -9.14 36.79
C LEU A 300 -36.28 -9.27 37.61
N SER A 301 -35.69 -8.15 38.08
CA SER A 301 -34.34 -8.14 38.68
C SER A 301 -34.06 -9.43 39.46
N ALA A 302 -32.88 -10.05 39.32
CA ALA A 302 -32.63 -11.41 39.83
C ALA A 302 -33.17 -11.67 41.26
N VAL A 303 -33.09 -10.66 42.12
CA VAL A 303 -33.66 -10.61 43.48
C VAL A 303 -35.19 -10.73 43.50
N ALA A 304 -35.87 -9.95 42.66
CA ALA A 304 -37.30 -10.03 42.50
C ALA A 304 -37.70 -11.40 41.94
N GLN A 305 -37.02 -11.91 40.91
CA GLN A 305 -37.26 -13.26 40.39
C GLN A 305 -37.12 -14.38 41.41
N GLU A 306 -36.07 -14.34 42.22
CA GLU A 306 -35.85 -15.32 43.28
C GLU A 306 -36.96 -15.24 44.35
N ALA A 307 -37.36 -14.03 44.75
CA ALA A 307 -38.47 -13.81 45.66
C ALA A 307 -39.81 -14.32 45.06
N PHE A 308 -40.04 -14.09 43.76
CA PHE A 308 -41.22 -14.57 43.05
C PHE A 308 -41.26 -16.10 42.94
N LEU A 309 -40.15 -16.74 42.56
CA LEU A 309 -40.02 -18.19 42.50
C LEU A 309 -40.21 -18.83 43.87
N ASN A 310 -39.64 -18.24 44.92
CA ASN A 310 -39.80 -18.74 46.29
C ASN A 310 -41.25 -18.64 46.77
N LYS A 311 -41.92 -17.50 46.54
CA LYS A 311 -43.33 -17.32 46.93
C LYS A 311 -44.26 -18.22 46.11
N LYS A 312 -43.98 -18.38 44.81
CA LYS A 312 -44.68 -19.32 43.91
C LYS A 312 -44.57 -20.76 44.41
N ASN A 313 -43.37 -21.19 44.75
CA ASN A 313 -43.13 -22.53 45.28
C ASN A 313 -43.77 -22.73 46.65
N GLN A 314 -43.78 -21.71 47.51
CA GLN A 314 -44.40 -21.77 48.84
C GLN A 314 -45.93 -21.92 48.75
N ILE A 315 -46.60 -21.08 47.96
CA ILE A 315 -48.06 -21.13 47.79
C ILE A 315 -48.47 -22.41 47.04
N GLY A 316 -47.74 -22.78 45.98
CA GLY A 316 -47.96 -24.01 45.23
C GLY A 316 -47.86 -25.27 46.09
N LYS A 317 -46.83 -25.36 46.95
CA LYS A 317 -46.67 -26.49 47.90
C LYS A 317 -47.76 -26.54 48.97
N ALA A 318 -48.25 -25.39 49.42
CA ALA A 318 -49.32 -25.32 50.40
C ALA A 318 -50.65 -25.80 49.80
N ILE A 319 -50.97 -25.39 48.57
CA ILE A 319 -52.17 -25.84 47.84
C ILE A 319 -52.05 -27.34 47.50
N SER A 320 -50.87 -27.80 47.06
CA SER A 320 -50.62 -29.22 46.73
C SER A 320 -50.65 -30.17 47.94
N GLY A 321 -50.65 -29.65 49.16
CA GLY A 321 -50.84 -30.44 50.38
C GLY A 321 -52.32 -30.82 50.62
N TYR A 322 -53.24 -30.11 49.96
CA TYR A 322 -54.69 -30.32 50.07
C TYR A 322 -55.32 -30.95 48.81
N THR A 323 -54.57 -30.96 47.70
CA THR A 323 -54.93 -31.56 46.40
C THR A 323 -53.65 -32.06 45.71
N HIS A 324 -53.68 -33.13 44.90
CA HIS A 324 -52.45 -33.63 44.27
C HIS A 324 -51.99 -32.68 43.14
N PHE A 325 -50.82 -32.06 43.26
CA PHE A 325 -50.26 -31.09 42.31
C PHE A 325 -48.74 -31.26 42.15
N GLU A 326 -48.24 -31.22 40.91
CA GLU A 326 -46.82 -31.03 40.59
C GLU A 326 -46.63 -29.75 39.77
N CYS A 327 -45.62 -28.95 40.12
CA CYS A 327 -45.23 -27.74 39.40
C CYS A 327 -43.93 -28.03 38.63
N ARG A 328 -43.98 -28.09 37.30
CA ARG A 328 -42.79 -28.21 36.43
C ARG A 328 -42.74 -27.06 35.43
N ASP A 329 -41.55 -26.50 35.23
CA ASP A 329 -41.19 -25.64 34.09
C ASP A 329 -42.21 -24.54 33.73
N ASN A 330 -42.62 -23.76 34.72
CA ASN A 330 -43.56 -22.65 34.56
C ASN A 330 -44.98 -22.99 34.07
N THR A 331 -45.32 -24.27 33.96
CA THR A 331 -46.69 -24.74 33.65
C THR A 331 -47.26 -25.56 34.81
N VAL A 332 -48.51 -25.30 35.14
CA VAL A 332 -49.26 -26.09 36.13
C VAL A 332 -49.93 -27.22 35.35
N VAL A 333 -49.53 -28.46 35.61
CA VAL A 333 -50.14 -29.65 34.99
C VAL A 333 -51.02 -30.33 36.04
N TYR A 334 -52.30 -30.51 35.70
CA TYR A 334 -53.29 -31.22 36.52
C TYR A 334 -53.27 -32.70 36.15
N GLU A 335 -53.20 -33.59 37.14
CA GLU A 335 -53.53 -35.00 36.96
C GLU A 335 -54.73 -35.32 37.86
N HIS A 336 -55.90 -35.52 37.25
CA HIS A 336 -57.09 -35.97 37.96
C HIS A 336 -56.89 -37.44 38.36
N ARG A 337 -57.12 -37.76 39.64
CA ARG A 337 -57.35 -39.14 40.06
C ARG A 337 -58.82 -39.51 39.89
#